data_AF-A0A445A3M0-F1
#
_entry.id   AF-A0A445A3M0-F1
#
_cell.length_a   1.000
_cell.length_b   1.000
_cell.length_c   1.000
_cell.angle_alpha   90.00
_cell.angle_beta   90.00
_cell.angle_gamma   90.00
#
_symmetry.space_group_name_H-M   'P 1'
#
loop_
_entity.id
_entity.type
_entity.pdbx_description
1 polymer ?
#
loop_
_entity_poly.entity_id
_entity_poly.type
_entity_poly.pdbx_seq_one_letter_code
_entity_poly.pdbx_strand_id
1 'polypeptide(L)'
;MIGCASQGQESSTRSTTKMRSRTRPSRVPERCGCGCQPVLRWSGTTTNLDKPFFSCPNYNTKGKTWCGFFLWADDVEEEEEHEGRVDAAAVDNEQVRVNLAWRIKKLKAEVRTQKSMIQFLGIVVFFTVVAVLIMTLKF
;
A
#
# COMPACT_ATOMS: atom_id res chain seq x y z
N MET A 1 23.43 32.48 -4.10
CA MET A 1 22.48 31.45 -4.60
C MET A 1 22.53 31.51 -6.12
N ILE A 2 23.06 30.47 -6.76
CA ILE A 2 23.31 30.44 -8.21
C ILE A 2 22.02 29.94 -8.87
N GLY A 3 21.24 30.82 -9.50
CA GLY A 3 20.05 30.38 -10.25
C GLY A 3 20.42 29.59 -11.51
N CYS A 4 19.53 28.75 -12.01
CA CYS A 4 19.73 28.00 -13.26
C CYS A 4 19.59 28.90 -14.50
N ALA A 5 20.12 28.49 -15.65
CA ALA A 5 19.77 29.11 -16.92
C ALA A 5 18.37 28.64 -17.34
N SER A 6 17.43 29.57 -17.50
CA SER A 6 16.12 29.26 -18.07
C SER A 6 16.32 28.85 -19.53
N GLN A 7 15.84 27.68 -19.94
CA GLN A 7 15.82 27.30 -21.36
C GLN A 7 14.72 28.14 -22.02
N GLY A 8 15.13 29.14 -22.82
CA GLY A 8 14.21 30.04 -23.49
C GLY A 8 13.41 29.32 -24.58
N GLN A 9 12.08 29.35 -24.45
CA GLN A 9 11.19 29.31 -25.61
C GLN A 9 10.49 30.67 -25.67
N GLU A 10 10.73 31.37 -26.78
CA GLU A 10 10.12 32.65 -27.10
C GLU A 10 8.68 32.41 -27.56
N SER A 11 7.69 32.71 -26.72
CA SER A 11 6.46 33.41 -27.11
C SER A 11 5.54 33.61 -25.90
N SER A 12 4.87 34.77 -25.92
CA SER A 12 4.00 35.32 -24.90
C SER A 12 2.79 34.45 -24.58
N THR A 13 2.56 34.17 -23.30
CA THR A 13 1.23 34.32 -22.68
C THR A 13 1.40 34.32 -21.17
N ARG A 14 1.01 35.44 -20.54
CA ARG A 14 0.90 35.56 -19.09
C ARG A 14 -0.27 34.71 -18.62
N SER A 15 -0.10 33.40 -18.53
CA SER A 15 -1.03 32.52 -17.84
C SER A 15 -0.69 32.54 -16.36
N THR A 16 -1.36 33.45 -15.64
CA THR A 16 -1.52 33.34 -14.20
C THR A 16 -2.45 32.15 -13.95
N THR A 17 -1.96 30.93 -14.19
CA THR A 17 -2.69 29.71 -13.87
C THR A 17 -2.61 29.56 -12.36
N LYS A 18 -3.52 30.27 -11.67
CA LYS A 18 -3.88 29.99 -10.29
C LYS A 18 -4.64 28.65 -10.31
N MET A 19 -3.90 27.57 -10.53
CA MET A 19 -4.42 26.22 -10.55
C MET A 19 -4.75 25.86 -9.10
N ARG A 20 -5.95 26.29 -8.67
CA ARG A 20 -6.65 25.71 -7.51
C ARG A 20 -7.29 24.38 -7.93
N SER A 21 -6.56 23.54 -8.68
CA SER A 21 -6.93 22.15 -8.84
C SER A 21 -6.51 21.43 -7.58
N ARG A 22 -7.51 21.02 -6.80
CA ARG A 22 -7.42 20.26 -5.54
C ARG A 22 -6.89 18.82 -5.74
N THR A 23 -6.05 18.60 -6.72
CA THR A 23 -5.33 17.34 -6.94
C THR A 23 -3.95 17.56 -6.36
N ARG A 24 -3.71 17.05 -5.14
CA ARG A 24 -2.37 17.08 -4.54
C ARG A 24 -1.42 16.39 -5.53
N PRO A 25 -0.28 17.01 -5.90
CA PRO A 25 0.71 16.34 -6.73
C PRO A 25 1.30 15.18 -5.93
N SER A 26 1.08 13.95 -6.42
CA SER A 26 1.63 12.73 -5.82
C SER A 26 3.15 12.70 -5.80
N ARG A 27 3.79 13.48 -6.69
CA ARG A 27 5.24 13.59 -6.83
C ARG A 27 5.65 15.01 -7.13
N VAL A 28 6.86 15.36 -6.72
CA VAL A 28 7.51 16.61 -7.13
C VAL A 28 7.77 16.54 -8.63
N PRO A 29 7.26 17.50 -9.44
CA PRO A 29 7.57 17.54 -10.86
C PRO A 29 9.07 17.67 -11.10
N GLU A 30 9.60 16.97 -12.11
CA GLU A 30 11.02 16.99 -12.46
C GLU A 30 11.52 18.41 -12.80
N ARG A 31 10.65 19.25 -13.35
CA ARG A 31 10.99 20.62 -13.77
C ARG A 31 9.87 21.59 -13.40
N CYS A 32 10.25 22.75 -12.86
CA CYS A 32 9.32 23.86 -12.64
C CYS A 32 9.02 24.59 -13.97
N GLY A 33 8.11 25.57 -13.95
CA GLY A 33 7.75 26.36 -15.14
C GLY A 33 8.90 27.15 -15.79
N CYS A 34 10.06 27.30 -15.13
CA CYS A 34 11.29 27.84 -15.74
C CYS A 34 12.12 26.76 -16.49
N GLY A 35 11.67 25.51 -16.51
CA GLY A 35 12.42 24.38 -17.02
C GLY A 35 13.57 23.94 -16.13
N CYS A 36 13.59 24.30 -14.84
CA CYS A 36 14.66 23.91 -13.92
C CYS A 36 14.17 22.97 -12.84
N GLN A 37 15.04 22.08 -12.37
CA GLN A 37 14.71 21.17 -11.28
C GLN A 37 14.38 21.98 -10.00
N PRO A 38 13.21 21.75 -9.37
CA PRO A 38 12.88 22.38 -8.10
C PRO A 38 13.92 22.07 -7.02
N VAL A 39 14.15 23.02 -6.12
CA VAL A 39 15.10 22.89 -5.00
C VAL A 39 14.36 22.78 -3.68
N LEU A 40 14.84 21.91 -2.79
CA LEU A 40 14.35 21.77 -1.42
C LEU A 40 14.84 22.92 -0.55
N ARG A 41 13.96 23.50 0.27
CA ARG A 41 14.22 24.61 1.18
C ARG A 41 13.45 24.44 2.48
N TRP A 42 13.90 25.13 3.52
CA TRP A 42 13.25 25.17 4.83
C TRP A 42 12.53 26.50 5.03
N SER A 43 11.30 26.45 5.53
CA SER A 43 10.56 27.67 5.88
C SER A 43 11.09 28.26 7.20
N GLY A 44 11.39 29.56 7.18
CA GLY A 44 11.76 30.34 8.37
C GLY A 44 10.61 31.15 8.96
N THR A 45 9.36 30.90 8.55
CA THR A 45 8.19 31.64 9.05
C THR A 45 7.70 31.07 10.38
N THR A 46 7.28 31.91 11.32
CA THR A 46 6.80 31.48 12.65
C THR A 46 5.61 30.53 12.59
N THR A 47 4.80 30.60 11.54
CA THR A 47 3.64 29.71 11.32
C THR A 47 4.03 28.36 10.71
N ASN A 48 5.16 28.28 10.00
CA ASN A 48 5.62 27.07 9.31
C ASN A 48 7.10 26.84 9.64
N LEU A 49 7.45 26.85 10.92
CA LEU A 49 8.83 26.64 11.37
C LEU A 49 9.28 25.23 10.95
N ASP A 50 10.50 25.15 10.42
CA ASP A 50 11.15 23.90 10.03
C ASP A 50 10.34 23.02 9.07
N LYS A 51 9.42 23.60 8.29
CA LYS A 51 8.66 22.85 7.29
C LYS A 51 9.40 22.86 5.94
N PRO A 52 9.77 21.70 5.36
CA PRO A 52 10.47 21.64 4.08
C PRO A 52 9.54 21.81 2.88
N PHE A 53 9.98 22.55 1.86
CA PHE A 53 9.24 22.78 0.61
C PHE A 53 10.15 22.81 -0.61
N PHE A 54 9.61 22.39 -1.75
CA PHE A 54 10.24 22.52 -3.06
C PHE A 54 9.86 23.86 -3.71
N SER A 55 10.84 24.56 -4.26
CA SER A 55 10.63 25.85 -4.92
C SER A 55 11.41 25.98 -6.24
N CYS A 56 11.02 26.95 -7.06
CA CYS A 56 11.82 27.36 -8.21
C CYS A 56 13.24 27.80 -7.76
N PRO A 57 14.33 27.35 -8.43
CA PRO A 57 15.70 27.80 -8.14
C PRO A 57 15.91 29.30 -8.33
N ASN A 58 15.18 29.91 -9.25
CA ASN A 58 15.30 31.33 -9.59
C ASN A 58 14.55 32.25 -8.62
N TYR A 59 13.84 31.70 -7.64
CA TYR A 59 13.14 32.50 -6.62
C TYR A 59 14.09 33.49 -5.94
N ASN A 60 13.70 34.77 -5.89
CA ASN A 60 14.48 35.90 -5.36
C ASN A 60 15.92 36.04 -5.90
N THR A 61 16.20 35.47 -7.09
CA THR A 61 17.50 35.64 -7.74
C THR A 61 17.51 36.92 -8.56
N LYS A 62 18.43 37.85 -8.25
CA LYS A 62 18.56 39.12 -8.98
C LYS A 62 18.77 38.88 -10.47
N GLY A 63 18.02 39.60 -11.31
CA GLY A 63 18.13 39.52 -12.78
C GLY A 63 17.50 38.29 -13.42
N LYS A 64 16.72 37.48 -12.69
CA LYS A 64 16.01 36.31 -13.24
C LYS A 64 14.50 36.38 -13.01
N THR A 65 13.73 35.93 -14.00
CA THR A 65 12.30 35.66 -13.85
C THR A 65 12.12 34.29 -13.17
N TRP A 66 11.08 34.17 -12.33
CA TRP A 66 10.74 32.94 -11.62
C TRP A 66 9.25 32.62 -11.79
N CYS A 67 8.91 31.33 -11.80
CA CYS A 67 7.59 30.85 -12.24
C CYS A 67 6.56 30.63 -11.12
N GLY A 68 6.82 31.04 -9.88
CA GLY A 68 5.88 30.80 -8.79
C GLY A 68 5.87 29.39 -8.18
N PHE A 69 6.70 28.45 -8.68
CA PHE A 69 6.61 27.05 -8.24
C PHE A 69 6.88 26.88 -6.73
N PHE A 70 5.95 26.18 -6.07
CA PHE A 70 5.94 25.89 -4.64
C PHE A 70 5.18 24.58 -4.37
N LEU A 71 5.75 23.67 -3.58
CA LEU A 71 5.13 22.42 -3.14
C LEU A 71 5.69 22.03 -1.76
N TRP A 72 4.85 21.66 -0.80
CA TRP A 72 5.34 21.13 0.49
C TRP A 72 5.87 19.70 0.33
N ALA A 73 6.95 19.34 1.04
CA ALA A 73 7.52 17.99 0.93
C ALA A 73 6.62 16.93 1.60
N ASP A 74 6.01 17.25 2.74
CA ASP A 74 5.12 16.31 3.47
C ASP A 74 3.89 15.87 2.66
N ASP A 75 3.45 16.68 1.69
CA ASP A 75 2.33 16.33 0.82
C ASP A 75 2.68 15.21 -0.19
N VAL A 76 3.98 14.91 -0.37
CA VAL A 76 4.50 13.89 -1.30
C VAL A 76 4.77 12.56 -0.59
N GLU A 77 5.17 12.59 0.69
CA GLU A 77 5.51 11.39 1.46
C GLU A 77 4.28 10.54 1.85
N GLU A 78 3.12 11.18 2.06
CA GLU A 78 1.89 10.50 2.49
C GLU A 78 1.34 9.49 1.46
N GLU A 79 1.63 9.65 0.16
CA GLU A 79 1.13 8.74 -0.89
C GLU A 79 2.07 7.53 -1.13
N GLU A 80 3.40 7.71 -1.05
CA GLU A 80 4.35 6.60 -1.28
C GLU A 80 4.36 5.57 -0.13
N GLU A 81 4.20 6.00 1.12
CA GLU A 81 4.04 5.08 2.25
C GLU A 81 2.74 4.27 2.18
N HIS A 82 1.69 4.84 1.57
CA HIS A 82 0.41 4.17 1.43
C HIS A 82 0.46 3.06 0.38
N GLU A 83 1.11 3.31 -0.77
CA GLU A 83 1.25 2.32 -1.85
C GLU A 83 2.05 1.09 -1.40
N GLY A 84 3.21 1.29 -0.76
CA GLY A 84 4.04 0.18 -0.29
C GLY A 84 3.41 -0.65 0.84
N ARG A 85 2.61 -0.01 1.71
CA ARG A 85 1.89 -0.70 2.79
C ARG A 85 0.72 -1.53 2.27
N VAL A 86 0.02 -1.06 1.24
CA VAL A 86 -1.10 -1.78 0.62
C VAL A 86 -0.61 -3.06 -0.06
N ASP A 87 0.49 -2.98 -0.80
CA ASP A 87 1.07 -4.16 -1.48
C ASP A 87 1.58 -5.20 -0.48
N ALA A 88 2.30 -4.79 0.57
CA ALA A 88 2.79 -5.69 1.60
C ALA A 88 1.64 -6.38 2.37
N ALA A 89 0.59 -5.63 2.70
CA ALA A 89 -0.59 -6.16 3.39
C ALA A 89 -1.39 -7.14 2.49
N ALA A 90 -1.46 -6.88 1.18
CA ALA A 90 -2.13 -7.76 0.24
C ALA A 90 -1.39 -9.11 0.09
N VAL A 91 -0.06 -9.08 0.00
CA VAL A 91 0.77 -10.29 -0.11
C VAL A 91 0.70 -11.14 1.17
N ASP A 92 0.79 -10.51 2.35
CA ASP A 92 0.68 -11.20 3.63
C ASP A 92 -0.69 -11.87 3.80
N ASN A 93 -1.79 -11.16 3.49
CA ASN A 93 -3.14 -11.69 3.59
C ASN A 93 -3.35 -12.90 2.67
N GLU A 94 -2.87 -12.86 1.42
CA GLU A 94 -3.02 -14.00 0.50
C GLU A 94 -2.22 -15.22 0.99
N GLN A 95 -1.02 -15.02 1.51
CA GLN A 95 -0.22 -16.10 2.08
C GLN A 95 -0.90 -16.73 3.31
N VAL A 96 -1.48 -15.92 4.19
CA VAL A 96 -2.26 -16.39 5.34
C VAL A 96 -3.51 -17.16 4.89
N ARG A 97 -4.22 -16.68 3.87
CA ARG A 97 -5.41 -17.37 3.31
C ARG A 97 -5.08 -18.74 2.74
N VAL A 98 -4.01 -18.84 1.95
CA VAL A 98 -3.54 -20.13 1.41
C VAL A 98 -3.14 -21.07 2.55
N ASN A 99 -2.43 -20.54 3.57
CA ASN A 99 -2.01 -21.30 4.74
C ASN A 99 -3.19 -21.88 5.55
N LEU A 100 -4.24 -21.08 5.75
CA LEU A 100 -5.45 -21.52 6.44
C LEU A 100 -6.26 -22.51 5.60
N ALA A 101 -6.37 -22.28 4.28
CA ALA A 101 -7.11 -23.15 3.38
C ALA A 101 -6.55 -24.58 3.35
N TRP A 102 -5.22 -24.76 3.32
CA TRP A 102 -4.64 -26.10 3.35
C TRP A 102 -4.82 -26.78 4.71
N ARG A 103 -4.72 -26.04 5.83
CA ARG A 103 -4.96 -26.58 7.18
C ARG A 103 -6.39 -27.06 7.33
N ILE A 104 -7.36 -26.28 6.85
CA ILE A 104 -8.79 -26.66 6.85
C ILE A 104 -9.01 -27.92 6.02
N LYS A 105 -8.44 -28.00 4.81
CA LYS A 105 -8.55 -29.19 3.95
C LYS A 105 -7.95 -30.42 4.62
N LYS A 106 -6.76 -30.28 5.21
CA LYS A 106 -6.07 -31.36 5.94
C LYS A 106 -6.88 -31.84 7.14
N LEU A 107 -7.36 -30.91 7.98
CA LEU A 107 -8.18 -31.23 9.14
C LEU A 107 -9.50 -31.90 8.75
N LYS A 108 -10.13 -31.44 7.67
CA LYS A 108 -11.36 -32.05 7.14
C LYS A 108 -11.16 -33.49 6.65
N ALA A 109 -10.00 -33.79 6.08
CA ALA A 109 -9.63 -35.15 5.69
C ALA A 109 -9.42 -36.05 6.92
N GLU A 110 -8.66 -35.57 7.90
CA GLU A 110 -8.39 -36.30 9.14
C GLU A 110 -9.68 -36.60 9.92
N VAL A 111 -10.54 -35.60 10.09
CA VAL A 111 -11.85 -35.75 10.77
C VAL A 111 -12.74 -36.75 10.03
N ARG A 112 -12.71 -36.78 8.69
CA ARG A 112 -13.48 -37.76 7.92
C ARG A 112 -12.97 -39.17 8.15
N THR A 113 -11.65 -39.36 8.15
CA THR A 113 -11.01 -40.66 8.43
C THR A 113 -11.34 -41.12 9.85
N GLN A 114 -11.19 -40.24 10.83
CA GLN A 114 -11.51 -40.54 12.23
C GLN A 114 -12.99 -40.93 12.39
N LYS A 115 -13.92 -40.15 11.81
CA LYS A 115 -15.36 -40.45 11.85
C LYS A 115 -15.66 -41.81 11.22
N SER A 116 -15.03 -42.12 10.09
CA SER A 116 -15.18 -43.42 9.43
C SER A 116 -14.69 -44.56 10.32
N MET A 117 -13.52 -44.41 10.95
CA MET A 117 -12.93 -45.42 11.83
C MET A 117 -13.81 -45.70 13.06
N ILE A 118 -14.34 -44.65 13.70
CA ILE A 118 -15.27 -44.77 14.83
C ILE A 118 -16.55 -45.48 14.41
N GLN A 119 -17.11 -45.12 13.24
CA GLN A 119 -18.32 -45.73 12.72
C GLN A 119 -18.13 -47.23 12.43
N PHE A 120 -17.02 -47.61 11.78
CA PHE A 120 -16.69 -49.02 11.54
C PHE A 120 -16.51 -49.81 12.84
N LEU A 121 -15.82 -49.25 13.83
CA LEU A 121 -15.63 -49.89 15.12
C LEU A 121 -16.98 -50.16 15.83
N GLY A 122 -17.89 -49.19 15.81
CA GLY A 122 -19.24 -49.37 16.38
C GLY A 122 -20.04 -50.48 15.70
N ILE A 123 -19.96 -50.58 14.37
CA ILE A 123 -20.62 -51.64 13.61
C ILE A 123 -20.05 -53.02 13.98
N VAL A 124 -18.72 -53.16 14.08
CA VAL A 124 -18.06 -54.41 14.47
C VAL A 124 -18.50 -54.83 15.87
N VAL A 125 -18.47 -53.90 16.84
CA VAL A 125 -18.91 -54.19 18.22
C VAL A 125 -20.38 -54.64 18.25
N PHE A 126 -21.26 -53.97 17.50
CA PHE A 126 -22.68 -54.37 17.42
C PHE A 126 -22.85 -55.81 16.92
N PHE A 127 -22.18 -56.18 15.83
CA PHE A 127 -22.24 -57.55 15.31
C PHE A 127 -21.69 -58.58 16.30
N THR A 128 -20.60 -58.26 17.01
CA THR A 128 -20.04 -59.18 18.02
C THR A 128 -21.02 -59.44 19.17
N VAL A 129 -21.71 -58.39 19.66
CA VAL A 129 -22.71 -58.53 20.73
C VAL A 129 -23.90 -59.36 20.26
N VAL A 130 -24.42 -59.10 19.06
CA VAL A 130 -25.53 -59.88 18.48
C VAL A 130 -25.14 -61.35 18.32
N ALA A 131 -23.92 -61.63 17.84
CA ALA A 131 -23.45 -63.01 17.69
C ALA A 131 -23.39 -63.74 19.04
N VAL A 132 -22.83 -63.09 20.08
CA VAL A 132 -22.80 -63.64 21.44
C VAL A 132 -24.21 -63.90 21.96
N LEU A 133 -25.13 -62.93 21.83
CA LEU A 133 -26.52 -63.08 22.26
C LEU A 133 -27.21 -64.27 21.57
N ILE A 134 -27.05 -64.40 20.25
CA ILE A 134 -27.61 -65.54 19.50
C ILE A 134 -27.04 -66.86 20.00
N MET A 135 -25.73 -66.93 20.25
CA MET A 135 -25.08 -68.14 20.78
C MET A 135 -25.58 -68.47 22.19
N THR A 136 -25.77 -67.47 23.06
CA THR A 136 -26.26 -67.68 24.42
C THR A 136 -27.75 -68.02 24.50
N LEU A 137 -28.55 -67.61 23.51
CA LEU A 137 -29.99 -67.90 23.45
C LEU A 137 -30.31 -69.20 22.69
N LYS A 138 -29.36 -69.70 21.88
CA LYS A 138 -29.47 -70.99 21.18
C LYS A 138 -29.06 -72.18 22.05
N PHE A 139 -28.35 -71.94 23.14
CA PHE A 139 -28.06 -72.92 24.20
C PHE A 139 -29.08 -72.82 25.31
#